data_AF-A0A9J6A5U0-F1
#
_entry.id   AF-A0A9J6A5U0-F1
#
_cell.length_a   1.000
_cell.length_b   1.000
_cell.length_c   1.000
_cell.angle_alpha   90.00
_cell.angle_beta   90.00
_cell.angle_gamma   90.00
#
_symmetry.space_group_name_H-M   'P 1'
#
loop_
_entity.id
_entity.type
_entity.pdbx_description
1 polymer ?
#
loop_
_entity_poly.entity_id
_entity_poly.type
_entity_poly.pdbx_seq_one_letter_code
_entity_poly.pdbx_strand_id
1 'polypeptide(L)'
;MEQSRVVQCSEGERSYHIFYQLCAGAPGALKEKLNLKDVSEYNYLRQSNCHSISGVDDAEQFRIVMEALDVVHISKEDQESVFSMLAAVLWLGNISFTAVDNENHAEPVVDEGGKAAVGAGSGA
;
A
#
# COMPACT_ATOMS: atom_id res chain seq x y z
N MET A 1 3.07 -0.61 -21.70
CA MET A 1 2.81 -0.81 -20.26
C MET A 1 1.58 -1.67 -20.12
N GLU A 2 1.63 -2.73 -19.30
CA GLU A 2 0.51 -3.65 -19.08
C GLU A 2 -0.33 -3.16 -17.90
N GLN A 3 -1.54 -2.66 -18.19
CA GLN A 3 -2.48 -2.15 -17.18
C GLN A 3 -2.95 -3.25 -16.19
N SER A 4 -2.92 -4.52 -16.60
CA SER A 4 -3.37 -5.65 -15.80
C SER A 4 -2.47 -5.97 -14.60
N ARG A 5 -1.17 -5.65 -14.66
CA ARG A 5 -0.18 -6.02 -13.62
C ARG A 5 -0.43 -5.38 -12.25
N VAL A 6 -1.20 -4.29 -12.21
CA VAL A 6 -1.60 -3.66 -10.93
C VAL A 6 -2.66 -4.50 -10.21
N VAL A 7 -3.58 -5.12 -10.97
CA VAL A 7 -4.80 -5.75 -10.44
C VAL A 7 -4.70 -7.27 -10.42
N GLN A 8 -3.93 -7.85 -11.34
CA GLN A 8 -3.71 -9.29 -11.49
C GLN A 8 -2.21 -9.53 -11.72
N CYS A 9 -1.57 -10.14 -10.73
CA CYS A 9 -0.18 -10.58 -10.83
C CYS A 9 -0.15 -12.11 -10.87
N SER A 10 0.68 -12.69 -11.74
CA SER A 10 0.86 -14.14 -11.77
C SER A 10 1.53 -14.62 -10.48
N GLU A 11 1.20 -15.83 -10.05
CA GLU A 11 1.82 -16.45 -8.88
C GLU A 11 3.35 -16.48 -9.02
N GLY A 12 4.07 -15.96 -8.02
CA GLY A 12 5.53 -15.83 -8.05
C GLY A 12 6.08 -14.54 -8.68
N GLU A 13 5.25 -13.67 -9.25
CA GLU A 13 5.68 -12.34 -9.73
C GLU A 13 5.33 -11.23 -8.72
N ARG A 14 6.13 -10.15 -8.69
CA ARG A 14 5.76 -8.94 -7.93
C ARG A 14 4.95 -7.99 -8.81
N SER A 15 4.08 -7.20 -8.17
CA SER A 15 3.52 -6.00 -8.81
C SER A 15 4.64 -4.96 -9.08
N TYR A 16 4.29 -3.76 -9.52
CA TYR A 16 5.27 -2.71 -9.81
C TYR A 16 6.13 -2.37 -8.60
N HIS A 17 7.45 -2.26 -8.80
CA HIS A 17 8.43 -2.05 -7.73
C HIS A 17 8.15 -0.82 -6.87
N ILE A 18 7.62 0.25 -7.46
CA ILE A 18 7.37 1.50 -6.76
C ILE A 18 6.43 1.34 -5.55
N PHE A 19 5.50 0.38 -5.57
CA PHE A 19 4.64 0.14 -4.41
C PHE A 19 5.41 -0.44 -3.22
N TYR A 20 6.31 -1.40 -3.47
CA TYR A 20 7.16 -1.99 -2.45
C TYR A 20 8.19 -0.97 -1.93
N GLN A 21 8.77 -0.19 -2.85
CA GLN A 21 9.70 0.89 -2.53
C GLN A 21 9.05 1.97 -1.66
N LEU A 22 7.82 2.40 -2.00
CA LEU A 22 7.07 3.38 -1.23
C LEU A 22 6.77 2.87 0.19
N CYS A 23 6.27 1.64 0.33
CA CYS A 23 6.00 1.04 1.64
C CYS A 23 7.28 0.86 2.48
N ALA A 24 8.39 0.43 1.87
CA ALA A 24 9.65 0.17 2.58
C ALA A 24 10.39 1.47 2.94
N GLY A 25 10.58 2.37 1.96
CA GLY A 25 11.53 3.48 2.03
C GLY A 25 10.96 4.87 2.27
N ALA A 26 9.63 5.07 2.24
CA ALA A 26 9.06 6.39 2.52
C ALA A 26 9.47 6.90 3.92
N PRO A 27 9.82 8.21 4.07
CA PRO A 27 10.07 8.80 5.37
C PRO A 27 8.87 8.66 6.31
N GLY A 28 9.12 8.57 7.62
CA GLY A 28 8.06 8.39 8.63
C GLY A 28 6.91 9.41 8.49
N ALA A 29 7.25 10.70 8.32
CA ALA A 29 6.26 11.75 8.11
C ALA A 29 5.39 11.55 6.85
N LEU A 30 5.98 11.02 5.77
CA LEU A 30 5.23 10.72 4.55
C LEU A 30 4.36 9.47 4.73
N LYS A 31 4.87 8.44 5.43
CA LYS A 31 4.10 7.24 5.77
C LYS A 31 2.88 7.58 6.61
N GLU A 32 3.05 8.42 7.63
CA GLU A 32 1.96 8.92 8.46
C GLU A 32 0.96 9.75 7.63
N LYS A 33 1.44 10.69 6.81
CA LYS A 33 0.58 11.54 5.96
C LYS A 33 -0.28 10.73 4.98
N LEU A 34 0.26 9.64 4.45
CA LEU A 34 -0.40 8.79 3.45
C LEU A 34 -1.12 7.57 4.07
N ASN A 35 -1.08 7.41 5.39
CA ASN A 35 -1.47 6.21 6.12
C ASN A 35 -0.92 4.92 5.45
N LEU A 36 0.38 4.89 5.13
CA LEU A 36 0.97 3.70 4.52
C LEU A 36 1.03 2.55 5.52
N LYS A 37 0.62 1.37 5.05
CA LYS A 37 0.67 0.09 5.76
C LYS A 37 1.84 -0.77 5.29
N ASP A 38 2.06 -1.89 5.98
CA ASP A 38 2.98 -2.91 5.48
C ASP A 38 2.49 -3.47 4.14
N VAL A 39 3.43 -3.90 3.29
CA VAL A 39 3.12 -4.47 1.96
C VAL A 39 2.14 -5.64 2.06
N SER A 40 2.22 -6.44 3.13
CA SER A 40 1.35 -7.61 3.35
C SER A 40 -0.10 -7.25 3.65
N GLU A 41 -0.38 -6.00 4.06
CA GLU A 41 -1.71 -5.51 4.35
C GLU A 41 -2.47 -5.00 3.12
N TYR A 42 -1.79 -4.89 1.96
CA TYR A 42 -2.42 -4.46 0.72
C TYR A 42 -2.80 -5.66 -0.15
N ASN A 43 -4.09 -5.77 -0.47
CA ASN A 43 -4.65 -6.86 -1.28
C ASN A 43 -3.99 -6.94 -2.66
N TYR A 44 -3.67 -5.82 -3.29
CA TYR A 44 -2.97 -5.81 -4.58
C TYR A 44 -1.52 -6.30 -4.50
N LEU A 45 -0.86 -6.20 -3.35
CA LEU A 45 0.55 -6.58 -3.18
C LEU A 45 0.74 -7.99 -2.60
N ARG A 46 -0.28 -8.53 -1.93
CA ARG A 46 -0.24 -9.88 -1.33
C ARG A 46 -0.66 -11.02 -2.25
N GLN A 47 -1.29 -10.74 -3.39
CA GLN A 47 -1.83 -11.77 -4.29
C GLN A 47 -0.81 -12.82 -4.74
N SER A 48 0.47 -12.44 -4.89
CA SER A 48 1.52 -13.36 -5.34
C SER A 48 2.36 -13.98 -4.24
N ASN A 49 2.12 -13.63 -2.96
CA ASN A 49 2.96 -13.98 -1.81
C ASN A 49 4.45 -13.64 -1.99
N CYS A 50 4.80 -12.77 -2.94
CA CYS A 50 6.16 -12.35 -3.24
C CYS A 50 6.35 -10.89 -2.82
N HIS A 51 6.83 -10.67 -1.60
CA HIS A 51 7.02 -9.34 -1.03
C HIS A 51 8.42 -8.78 -1.22
N SER A 52 9.43 -9.65 -1.33
CA SER A 52 10.84 -9.29 -1.48
C SER A 52 11.49 -10.07 -2.63
N ILE A 53 12.54 -9.48 -3.21
CA ILE A 53 13.39 -10.13 -4.21
C ILE A 53 14.80 -10.21 -3.63
N SER A 54 15.45 -11.37 -3.78
CA SER A 54 16.83 -11.56 -3.32
C SER A 54 17.77 -10.53 -3.98
N GLY A 55 18.56 -9.84 -3.15
CA GLY A 55 19.50 -8.82 -3.61
C GLY A 55 18.89 -7.44 -3.89
N VAL A 56 17.60 -7.23 -3.62
CA VAL A 56 16.93 -5.93 -3.77
C VAL A 56 16.57 -5.37 -2.40
N ASP A 57 17.08 -4.17 -2.10
CA ASP A 57 16.65 -3.36 -0.95
C ASP A 57 15.67 -2.30 -1.43
N ASP A 58 14.36 -2.55 -1.26
CA ASP A 58 13.31 -1.65 -1.73
C ASP A 58 13.37 -0.26 -1.04
N ALA A 59 13.92 -0.16 0.18
CA ALA A 59 14.06 1.14 0.85
C ALA A 59 15.18 1.97 0.23
N GLU A 60 16.32 1.35 -0.08
CA GLU A 60 17.41 2.01 -0.82
C GLU A 60 16.97 2.38 -2.24
N GLN A 61 16.22 1.51 -2.92
CA GLN A 61 15.67 1.83 -4.24
C GLN A 61 14.70 3.01 -4.20
N PHE A 62 13.90 3.17 -3.14
CA PHE A 62 13.07 4.36 -2.96
C PHE A 62 13.91 5.65 -2.84
N ARG A 63 15.03 5.59 -2.12
CA ARG A 63 15.96 6.72 -2.00
C ARG A 63 16.51 7.14 -3.36
N ILE A 64 16.86 6.16 -4.20
CA ILE A 64 17.32 6.41 -5.58
C ILE A 64 16.20 7.06 -6.41
N VAL A 65 14.94 6.62 -6.26
CA VAL A 65 13.80 7.25 -6.94
C VAL A 65 13.63 8.70 -6.51
N MET A 66 13.71 9.00 -5.21
CA MET A 66 13.63 10.37 -4.68
C MET A 66 14.75 11.26 -5.25
N GLU A 67 15.98 10.77 -5.28
CA GLU A 67 17.12 11.49 -5.87
C GLU A 67 16.91 11.73 -7.37
N ALA A 68 16.43 10.73 -8.11
CA ALA A 68 16.16 10.88 -9.53
C ALA A 68 15.08 11.94 -9.81
N LEU A 69 14.00 11.98 -9.01
CA LEU A 69 12.96 13.00 -9.11
C LEU A 69 13.50 14.42 -8.83
N ASP A 70 14.44 14.54 -7.88
CA ASP A 70 15.12 15.80 -7.58
C ASP A 70 16.04 16.25 -8.72
N VAL A 71 16.77 15.31 -9.33
CA VAL A 71 17.65 15.57 -10.48
C VAL A 71 16.87 16.09 -11.69
N VAL A 72 15.65 15.59 -11.92
CA VAL A 72 14.79 16.08 -13.00
C VAL A 72 13.93 17.30 -12.59
N HIS A 73 14.22 17.89 -11.42
CA HIS A 73 13.57 19.09 -10.90
C HIS A 73 12.06 18.99 -10.69
N ILE A 74 11.55 17.82 -10.31
CA ILE A 74 10.16 17.68 -9.87
C ILE A 74 10.05 18.27 -8.46
N SER A 75 9.08 19.16 -8.24
CA SER A 75 8.89 19.81 -6.96
C SER A 75 8.53 18.81 -5.86
N LYS A 76 8.82 19.12 -4.59
CA LYS A 76 8.43 18.25 -3.48
C LYS A 76 6.91 18.07 -3.37
N GLU A 77 6.14 19.10 -3.74
CA GLU A 77 4.68 19.04 -3.79
C GLU A 77 4.18 18.06 -4.87
N ASP A 78 4.78 18.10 -6.06
CA ASP A 78 4.44 17.15 -7.14
C ASP A 78 4.86 15.72 -6.78
N GLN A 79 6.03 15.53 -6.18
CA GLN A 79 6.49 14.22 -5.68
C GLN A 79 5.48 13.65 -4.67
N GLU A 80 5.08 14.45 -3.68
CA GLU A 80 4.08 14.06 -2.69
C GLU A 80 2.72 13.74 -3.35
N SER A 81 2.32 14.51 -4.36
CA SER A 81 1.09 14.26 -5.12
C SER A 81 1.14 12.92 -5.86
N VAL A 82 2.28 12.60 -6.49
CA VAL A 82 2.51 11.30 -7.14
C VAL A 82 2.44 10.16 -6.11
N PHE A 83 3.10 10.30 -4.96
CA PHE A 83 3.06 9.28 -3.92
C PHE A 83 1.68 9.12 -3.30
N SER A 84 0.92 10.21 -3.18
CA SER A 84 -0.49 10.17 -2.76
C SER A 84 -1.35 9.39 -3.75
N MET A 85 -1.16 9.59 -5.06
CA MET A 85 -1.85 8.80 -6.08
C MET A 85 -1.52 7.30 -5.99
N LEU A 86 -0.25 6.96 -5.76
CA LEU A 86 0.17 5.57 -5.59
C LEU A 86 -0.45 4.94 -4.32
N ALA A 87 -0.44 5.66 -3.20
CA ALA A 87 -1.07 5.23 -1.97
C ALA A 87 -2.58 5.02 -2.15
N ALA A 88 -3.25 5.93 -2.87
CA ALA A 88 -4.68 5.81 -3.17
C ALA A 88 -5.00 4.53 -3.97
N VAL A 89 -4.16 4.16 -4.95
CA VAL A 89 -4.32 2.89 -5.68
C VAL A 89 -4.24 1.68 -4.74
N LEU A 90 -3.28 1.68 -3.81
CA LEU A 90 -3.17 0.60 -2.82
C LEU A 90 -4.39 0.51 -1.91
N TRP A 91 -4.88 1.66 -1.43
CA TRP A 91 -6.07 1.75 -0.59
C TRP A 91 -7.34 1.29 -1.32
N LEU A 92 -7.51 1.67 -2.59
CA LEU A 92 -8.64 1.20 -3.41
C LEU A 92 -8.66 -0.32 -3.55
N GLY A 93 -7.49 -0.96 -3.64
CA GLY A 93 -7.40 -2.42 -3.67
C GLY A 93 -7.85 -3.11 -2.39
N ASN A 94 -7.86 -2.40 -1.27
CA ASN A 94 -8.31 -2.93 0.02
C ASN A 94 -9.83 -2.78 0.23
N ILE A 95 -10.53 -2.03 -0.61
CA ILE A 95 -11.97 -1.90 -0.52
C ILE A 95 -12.61 -3.21 -0.99
N SER A 96 -13.39 -3.83 -0.10
CA SER A 96 -14.15 -5.03 -0.38
C SER A 96 -15.65 -4.70 -0.35
N PHE A 97 -16.37 -5.21 -1.36
CA PHE A 97 -17.81 -5.03 -1.49
C PHE A 97 -18.51 -6.35 -1.20
N THR A 98 -19.49 -6.34 -0.31
CA THR A 98 -20.39 -7.49 -0.10
C THR A 98 -21.65 -7.29 -0.91
N ALA A 99 -22.05 -8.32 -1.67
CA ALA A 99 -23.36 -8.36 -2.30
C ALA A 99 -24.42 -8.54 -1.22
N VAL A 100 -25.38 -7.63 -1.14
CA VAL A 100 -26.57 -7.80 -0.33
C VAL A 100 -27.62 -8.43 -1.25
N ASP A 101 -28.08 -9.64 -0.93
CA ASP A 101 -29.07 -10.39 -1.71
C ASP A 101 -30.46 -9.75 -1.61
N ASN A 102 -30.62 -8.67 -2.36
CA ASN A 102 -31.77 -8.24 -3.16
C ASN A 102 -31.51 -6.77 -3.49
N GLU A 103 -31.65 -6.43 -4.78
CA GLU A 103 -31.63 -5.06 -5.32
C GLU A 103 -30.31 -4.26 -5.15
N ASN A 104 -29.29 -4.59 -5.95
CA ASN A 104 -28.25 -3.72 -6.53
C ASN A 104 -27.48 -2.69 -5.65
N HIS A 105 -27.55 -2.78 -4.33
CA HIS A 105 -26.78 -1.92 -3.41
C HIS A 105 -25.60 -2.69 -2.80
N ALA A 106 -24.38 -2.20 -3.03
CA ALA A 106 -23.17 -2.69 -2.39
C ALA A 106 -22.72 -1.67 -1.33
N GLU A 107 -22.62 -2.10 -0.08
CA GLU A 107 -22.06 -1.28 1.00
C GLU A 107 -20.58 -1.66 1.24
N PRO A 108 -19.72 -0.67 1.55
CA PRO A 108 -18.32 -0.94 1.87
C PRO A 108 -18.22 -1.66 3.22
N VAL A 109 -17.49 -2.78 3.25
CA VAL A 109 -17.17 -3.46 4.51
C VAL A 109 -16.00 -2.74 5.16
N VAL A 110 -16.19 -2.26 6.39
CA VAL A 110 -15.11 -1.66 7.19
C VAL A 110 -14.37 -2.78 7.92
N ASP A 111 -13.15 -3.10 7.50
CA ASP A 111 -12.25 -3.97 8.28
C ASP A 111 -11.47 -3.11 9.27
N GLU A 112 -12.03 -2.93 10.47
CA GLU A 112 -11.36 -2.20 11.54
C GLU A 112 -10.24 -3.05 12.15
N GLY A 113 -9.02 -2.82 11.67
CA GLY A 113 -7.79 -3.17 12.37
C GLY A 113 -7.60 -2.35 13.65
N GLY A 114 -8.34 -2.70 14.71
CA GLY A 114 -8.25 -2.07 16.03
C GLY A 114 -8.50 -3.07 17.15
N LYS A 115 -7.46 -3.80 17.59
CA LYS A 115 -7.54 -4.57 18.84
C LYS A 115 -7.58 -3.60 20.04
N ALA A 116 -8.78 -3.34 20.56
CA ALA A 116 -8.94 -2.84 21.92
C ALA A 116 -8.49 -3.93 22.90
N ALA A 117 -7.44 -3.65 23.67
CA ALA A 117 -7.02 -4.48 24.78
C ALA A 117 -8.08 -4.42 25.90
N VAL A 118 -8.82 -5.51 26.10
CA VAL A 118 -9.54 -5.77 27.35
C VAL A 118 -8.54 -6.34 28.36
N GLY A 119 -8.05 -5.48 29.25
CA GLY A 119 -7.37 -5.86 30.48
C GLY A 119 -8.40 -5.97 31.61
N ALA A 120 -8.59 -7.19 32.10
CA ALA A 120 -9.53 -7.57 33.14
C ALA A 120 -9.27 -6.88 34.49
N GLY A 121 -10.35 -6.62 35.23
CA GLY A 121 -10.29 -6.17 36.62
C GLY A 121 -9.92 -7.27 37.62
N SER A 122 -9.36 -6.84 38.75
CA SER A 122 -9.42 -7.47 40.07
C SER A 122 -9.12 -6.32 41.05
N GLY A 123 -9.99 -5.89 41.94
CA GLY A 123 -10.62 -6.70 42.98
C GLY A 123 -9.85 -6.48 44.29
N ALA A 124 -10.32 -5.52 45.11
CA ALA A 124 -10.12 -5.44 46.56
C ALA A 124 -11.20 -4.50 47.12
#